data_AF-A0A164IXS1-F1
#
_entry.id   AF-A0A164IXS1-F1
#
_cell.length_a   1.000
_cell.length_b   1.000
_cell.length_c   1.000
_cell.angle_alpha   90.00
_cell.angle_beta   90.00
_cell.angle_gamma   90.00
#
_symmetry.space_group_name_H-M   'P 1'
#
loop_
_entity.id
_entity.type
_entity.pdbx_description
1 polymer ?
#
loop_
_entity_poly.entity_id
_entity_poly.type
_entity_poly.pdbx_seq_one_letter_code
_entity_poly.pdbx_strand_id
1 'polypeptide(L)'
;KILNDPITPEEIVRCLPKSKSNAVGTDLVHKLMIKNLTAKNQIYLKHLFNTLLKSAFVPPQWKQSIVIPLLKPGKPAEDPTSYRPISITSCLCKAMERLIANRLHWFLETKGLMNKDQAGFRRGCSTYDHIIQLESDIKRSFSQKQSTVAAFLDISKAYDSVWTQGLLYKTAKLGITGPVLAWLKEFLTDRSMRVRVGDQLSLPKSVENGVPQGAVLSPLLFNIMLTDFPSNPLPIKTLLYADDITIYTPSPRPSDA
;
A
#
# COMPACT_ATOMS: atom_id res chain seq x y z
N LYS A 1 -6.34 -21.88 2.44
CA LYS A 1 -5.94 -22.51 1.16
C LYS A 1 -5.97 -21.50 0.00
N ILE A 2 -6.98 -20.61 -0.09
CA ILE A 2 -7.15 -19.56 -1.12
C ILE A 2 -5.89 -18.81 -1.57
N LEU A 3 -4.98 -18.45 -0.67
CA LEU A 3 -3.82 -17.61 -1.01
C LEU A 3 -3.02 -18.16 -2.21
N ASN A 4 -2.77 -19.46 -2.24
CA ASN A 4 -1.94 -20.13 -3.23
C ASN A 4 -2.73 -20.97 -4.25
N ASP A 5 -4.07 -20.95 -4.16
CA ASP A 5 -4.92 -21.73 -5.06
C ASP A 5 -4.89 -21.12 -6.48
N PRO A 6 -5.18 -21.90 -7.54
CA PRO A 6 -5.31 -21.36 -8.89
C PRO A 6 -6.29 -20.19 -8.96
N ILE A 7 -5.99 -19.21 -9.80
CA ILE A 7 -6.80 -18.01 -10.03
C ILE A 7 -8.11 -18.39 -10.71
N THR A 8 -9.23 -17.93 -10.13
CA THR A 8 -10.58 -18.19 -10.64
C THR A 8 -11.05 -17.13 -11.65
N PRO A 9 -12.06 -17.42 -12.50
CA PRO A 9 -12.64 -16.43 -13.40
C PRO A 9 -13.19 -15.19 -12.68
N GLU A 10 -13.78 -15.36 -11.50
CA GLU A 10 -14.37 -14.27 -10.71
C GLU A 10 -13.29 -13.31 -10.19
N GLU A 11 -12.11 -13.84 -9.84
CA GLU A 11 -10.96 -13.02 -9.44
C GLU A 11 -10.46 -12.15 -10.60
N ILE A 12 -10.51 -12.66 -11.84
CA ILE A 12 -10.15 -11.89 -13.03
C ILE A 12 -11.11 -10.70 -13.23
N VAL A 13 -12.41 -10.93 -13.16
CA VAL A 13 -13.41 -9.84 -13.28
C VAL A 13 -13.18 -8.78 -12.20
N ARG A 14 -12.87 -9.21 -10.96
CA ARG A 14 -12.65 -8.30 -9.82
C ARG A 14 -11.35 -7.52 -9.91
N CYS A 15 -10.33 -8.03 -10.62
CA CYS A 15 -9.03 -7.39 -10.74
C CYS A 15 -8.92 -6.39 -11.90
N LEU A 16 -9.93 -6.35 -12.79
CA LEU A 16 -9.96 -5.41 -13.91
C LEU A 16 -9.86 -3.93 -13.45
N PRO A 17 -9.26 -3.04 -14.26
CA PRO A 17 -9.01 -1.66 -13.85
C PRO A 17 -10.27 -0.87 -13.53
N LYS A 18 -10.31 -0.28 -12.33
CA LYS A 18 -11.40 0.62 -11.87
C LYS A 18 -11.03 2.12 -11.86
N SER A 19 -9.73 2.44 -11.88
CA SER A 19 -9.20 3.82 -11.82
C SER A 19 -9.66 4.67 -13.01
N LYS A 20 -9.76 6.00 -12.85
CA LYS A 20 -10.05 6.95 -13.94
C LYS A 20 -8.81 7.31 -14.79
N SER A 21 -7.60 7.16 -14.25
CA SER A 21 -6.35 7.49 -14.94
C SER A 21 -6.11 6.66 -16.20
N ASN A 22 -5.57 7.29 -17.23
CA ASN A 22 -5.17 6.70 -18.51
C ASN A 22 -3.64 6.58 -18.65
N ALA A 23 -2.89 6.74 -17.55
CA ALA A 23 -1.44 6.55 -17.54
C ALA A 23 -1.07 5.13 -18.01
N VAL A 24 0.01 5.04 -18.78
CA VAL A 24 0.48 3.80 -19.42
C VAL A 24 1.90 3.50 -18.95
N GLY A 25 2.15 2.24 -18.59
CA GLY A 25 3.48 1.77 -18.20
C GLY A 25 4.42 1.61 -19.38
N THR A 26 5.63 1.11 -19.11
CA THR A 26 6.65 0.86 -20.15
C THR A 26 6.29 -0.28 -21.09
N ASP A 27 5.29 -1.09 -20.75
CA ASP A 27 4.75 -2.17 -21.57
C ASP A 27 3.75 -1.69 -22.64
N LEU A 28 3.41 -0.40 -22.65
CA LEU A 28 2.46 0.23 -23.59
C LEU A 28 1.04 -0.37 -23.53
N VAL A 29 0.72 -1.14 -22.48
CA VAL A 29 -0.62 -1.72 -22.30
C VAL A 29 -1.53 -0.67 -21.69
N HIS A 30 -2.46 -0.18 -22.51
CA HIS A 30 -3.45 0.79 -22.07
C HIS A 30 -4.51 0.14 -21.18
N LYS A 31 -4.91 0.87 -20.14
CA LYS A 31 -6.02 0.49 -19.27
C LYS A 31 -7.28 0.05 -20.03
N LEU A 32 -7.64 0.74 -21.12
CA LEU A 32 -8.83 0.43 -21.91
C LEU A 32 -8.76 -0.96 -22.56
N MET A 33 -7.57 -1.42 -22.94
CA MET A 33 -7.36 -2.76 -23.50
C MET A 33 -7.72 -3.84 -22.48
N ILE A 34 -7.37 -3.62 -21.20
CA ILE A 34 -7.69 -4.55 -20.11
C ILE A 34 -9.15 -4.42 -19.66
N LYS A 35 -9.66 -3.19 -19.59
CA LYS A 35 -11.05 -2.94 -19.15
C LYS A 35 -12.07 -3.54 -20.12
N ASN A 36 -11.77 -3.53 -21.42
CA ASN A 36 -12.69 -3.96 -22.47
C ASN A 36 -12.42 -5.40 -22.97
N LEU A 37 -11.75 -6.24 -22.17
CA LEU A 37 -11.51 -7.63 -22.53
C LEU A 37 -12.83 -8.40 -22.66
N THR A 38 -13.01 -9.08 -23.79
CA THR A 38 -14.11 -10.04 -23.99
C THR A 38 -13.99 -11.22 -23.01
N ALA A 39 -15.08 -11.96 -22.82
CA ALA A 39 -15.07 -13.16 -21.96
C ALA A 39 -13.99 -14.17 -22.38
N LYS A 40 -13.80 -14.37 -23.70
CA LYS A 40 -12.71 -15.21 -24.25
C LYS A 40 -11.33 -14.69 -23.85
N ASN A 41 -11.10 -13.38 -23.95
CA ASN A 41 -9.81 -12.78 -23.60
C ASN A 41 -9.53 -12.83 -22.09
N GLN A 42 -10.57 -12.78 -21.25
CA GLN A 42 -10.43 -12.96 -19.80
C GLN A 42 -9.97 -14.39 -19.45
N ILE A 43 -10.35 -15.41 -20.23
CA ILE A 43 -9.82 -16.78 -20.07
C ILE A 43 -8.32 -16.82 -20.34
N TYR A 44 -7.85 -16.20 -21.43
CA TYR A 44 -6.42 -16.11 -21.71
C TYR A 44 -5.66 -15.34 -20.62
N LEU A 45 -6.23 -14.23 -20.13
CA LEU A 45 -5.65 -13.48 -19.02
C LEU A 45 -5.53 -14.33 -17.75
N LYS A 46 -6.56 -15.14 -17.44
CA LYS A 46 -6.54 -16.10 -16.33
C LYS A 46 -5.41 -17.11 -16.48
N HIS A 47 -5.23 -17.68 -17.66
CA HIS A 47 -4.15 -18.63 -17.92
C HIS A 47 -2.78 -17.96 -17.77
N LEU A 48 -2.60 -16.77 -18.33
CA LEU A 48 -1.38 -15.98 -18.17
C LEU A 48 -1.07 -15.76 -16.68
N PHE A 49 -2.01 -15.22 -15.91
CA PHE A 49 -1.78 -14.92 -14.49
C PHE A 49 -1.50 -16.16 -13.65
N ASN A 50 -2.17 -17.28 -13.92
CA ASN A 50 -1.86 -18.55 -13.26
C ASN A 50 -0.43 -19.03 -13.57
N THR A 51 0.00 -18.92 -14.84
CA THR A 51 1.35 -19.28 -15.24
C THR A 51 2.39 -18.38 -14.56
N LEU A 52 2.18 -17.07 -14.54
CA LEU A 52 3.06 -16.12 -13.86
C LEU A 52 3.15 -16.39 -12.35
N LEU A 53 2.01 -16.64 -11.70
CA LEU A 53 1.99 -16.94 -10.26
C LEU A 53 2.71 -18.25 -9.94
N LYS A 54 2.42 -19.32 -10.71
CA LYS A 54 3.01 -20.66 -10.49
C LYS A 54 4.52 -20.65 -10.72
N SER A 55 4.99 -19.92 -11.72
CA SER A 55 6.42 -19.80 -12.04
C SER A 55 7.13 -18.75 -11.17
N ALA A 56 6.39 -17.99 -10.37
CA ALA A 56 6.88 -16.81 -9.64
C ALA A 56 7.58 -15.78 -10.56
N PHE A 57 7.25 -15.77 -11.84
CA PHE A 57 7.86 -14.87 -12.81
C PHE A 57 7.11 -13.53 -12.88
N VAL A 58 7.87 -12.43 -12.82
CA VAL A 58 7.36 -11.07 -13.06
C VAL A 58 8.06 -10.52 -14.30
N PRO A 59 7.31 -10.15 -15.36
CA PRO A 59 7.89 -9.55 -16.55
C PRO A 59 8.77 -8.33 -16.20
N PRO A 60 9.98 -8.20 -16.80
CA PRO A 60 10.88 -7.09 -16.46
C PRO A 60 10.25 -5.70 -16.63
N GLN A 61 9.38 -5.51 -17.62
CA GLN A 61 8.64 -4.26 -17.82
C GLN A 61 7.70 -3.92 -16.66
N TRP A 62 7.22 -4.91 -15.89
CA TRP A 62 6.39 -4.67 -14.72
C TRP A 62 7.21 -4.19 -13.51
N LYS A 63 8.52 -4.48 -13.51
CA LYS A 63 9.49 -4.04 -12.50
C LYS A 63 10.10 -2.66 -12.82
N GLN A 64 9.66 -2.04 -13.92
CA GLN A 64 10.04 -0.70 -14.34
C GLN A 64 8.93 0.30 -14.03
N SER A 65 9.29 1.46 -13.46
CA SER A 65 8.35 2.56 -13.26
C SER A 65 8.81 3.86 -13.93
N ILE A 66 7.83 4.65 -14.39
CA ILE A 66 8.04 6.03 -14.80
C ILE A 66 7.52 6.92 -13.68
N VAL A 67 8.42 7.62 -13.00
CA VAL A 67 8.09 8.55 -11.92
C VAL A 67 7.75 9.91 -12.51
N ILE A 68 6.52 10.38 -12.25
CA ILE A 68 6.11 11.74 -12.55
C ILE A 68 6.11 12.54 -11.23
N PRO A 69 6.89 13.62 -11.13
CA PRO A 69 6.79 14.55 -10.01
C PRO A 69 5.51 15.39 -10.14
N LEU A 70 4.60 15.29 -9.18
CA LEU A 70 3.40 16.13 -9.10
C LEU A 70 3.58 17.20 -8.03
N LEU A 71 3.44 18.46 -8.41
CA LEU A 71 3.54 19.58 -7.47
C LEU A 71 2.43 19.51 -6.41
N LYS A 72 2.81 19.63 -5.13
CA LYS A 72 1.85 19.75 -4.03
C LYS A 72 1.10 21.09 -4.17
N PRO A 73 -0.23 21.13 -3.98
CA PRO A 73 -0.99 22.38 -4.05
C PRO A 73 -0.42 23.46 -3.13
N GLY A 74 -0.23 24.68 -3.66
CA GLY A 74 0.22 25.83 -2.89
C GLY A 74 1.68 25.79 -2.41
N LYS A 75 2.52 24.89 -2.93
CA LYS A 75 3.95 24.80 -2.60
C LYS A 75 4.82 25.40 -3.71
N PRO A 76 6.00 25.95 -3.38
CA PRO A 76 6.91 26.57 -4.35
C PRO A 76 7.43 25.54 -5.35
N ALA A 77 7.41 25.87 -6.64
CA ALA A 77 7.79 24.96 -7.72
C ALA A 77 9.33 24.81 -7.84
N GLU A 78 10.08 25.75 -7.25
CA GLU A 78 11.54 25.78 -7.25
C GLU A 78 12.12 24.76 -6.27
N ASP A 79 11.34 24.34 -5.27
CA ASP A 79 11.76 23.38 -4.24
C ASP A 79 11.43 21.94 -4.67
N PRO A 80 12.44 21.06 -4.87
CA PRO A 80 12.21 19.65 -5.21
C PRO A 80 11.35 18.89 -4.18
N THR A 81 11.36 19.30 -2.91
CA THR A 81 10.58 18.67 -1.84
C THR A 81 9.08 18.99 -1.92
N SER A 82 8.71 19.98 -2.74
CA SER A 82 7.33 20.33 -3.06
C SER A 82 6.64 19.30 -3.98
N TYR A 83 7.38 18.36 -4.55
CA TYR A 83 6.82 17.37 -5.47
C TYR A 83 6.53 16.03 -4.79
N ARG A 84 5.49 15.36 -5.25
CA ARG A 84 5.18 13.95 -4.92
C ARG A 84 5.60 13.06 -6.10
N PRO A 85 6.47 12.07 -5.90
CA PRO A 85 6.84 11.15 -6.96
C PRO A 85 5.74 10.10 -7.18
N ILE A 86 5.00 10.16 -8.29
CA ILE A 86 4.01 9.15 -8.65
C ILE A 86 4.61 8.14 -9.62
N SER A 87 4.69 6.88 -9.21
CA SER A 87 5.15 5.78 -10.06
C SER A 87 4.03 5.30 -10.98
N ILE A 88 4.24 5.43 -12.29
CA ILE A 88 3.45 4.77 -13.30
C ILE A 88 4.07 3.40 -13.59
N THR A 89 3.30 2.35 -13.32
CA THR A 89 3.62 0.96 -13.64
C THR A 89 2.61 0.39 -14.64
N SER A 90 2.95 -0.76 -15.21
CA SER A 90 2.10 -1.52 -16.14
C SER A 90 0.65 -1.65 -15.64
N CYS A 91 -0.32 -1.42 -16.53
CA CYS A 91 -1.74 -1.64 -16.22
C CYS A 91 -2.04 -3.12 -15.95
N LEU A 92 -1.31 -4.02 -16.62
CA LEU A 92 -1.46 -5.47 -16.47
C LEU A 92 -0.87 -5.95 -15.15
N CYS A 93 0.30 -5.40 -14.77
CA CYS A 93 0.85 -5.56 -13.42
C CYS A 93 -0.14 -5.11 -12.35
N LYS A 94 -0.72 -3.92 -12.50
CA LYS A 94 -1.72 -3.39 -11.55
C LYS A 94 -2.97 -4.27 -11.41
N ALA A 95 -3.33 -5.05 -12.44
CA ALA A 95 -4.40 -6.03 -12.35
C ALA A 95 -3.96 -7.25 -11.51
N MET A 96 -2.78 -7.79 -11.77
CA MET A 96 -2.18 -8.89 -11.00
C MET A 96 -1.99 -8.50 -9.52
N GLU A 97 -1.44 -7.32 -9.24
CA GLU A 97 -1.28 -6.77 -7.90
C GLU A 97 -2.62 -6.70 -7.15
N ARG A 98 -3.69 -6.25 -7.82
CA ARG A 98 -5.02 -6.13 -7.20
C ARG A 98 -5.60 -7.49 -6.83
N LEU A 99 -5.37 -8.50 -7.66
CA LEU A 99 -5.75 -9.87 -7.38
C LEU A 99 -5.02 -10.39 -6.13
N ILE A 100 -3.69 -10.24 -6.10
CA ILE A 100 -2.87 -10.67 -4.97
C ILE A 100 -3.23 -9.90 -3.69
N ALA A 101 -3.45 -8.59 -3.79
CA ALA A 101 -3.89 -7.74 -2.68
C ALA A 101 -5.22 -8.25 -2.09
N ASN A 102 -6.19 -8.63 -2.94
CA ASN A 102 -7.46 -9.16 -2.48
C ASN A 102 -7.30 -10.46 -1.67
N ARG A 103 -6.45 -11.38 -2.14
CA ARG A 103 -6.15 -12.63 -1.44
C ARG A 103 -5.41 -12.39 -0.12
N LEU A 104 -4.42 -11.49 -0.13
CA LEU A 104 -3.66 -11.13 1.07
C LEU A 104 -4.54 -10.44 2.11
N HIS A 105 -5.38 -9.47 1.72
CA HIS A 105 -6.34 -8.86 2.63
C HIS A 105 -7.26 -9.90 3.27
N TRP A 106 -7.84 -10.81 2.47
CA TRP A 106 -8.69 -11.86 3.01
C TRP A 106 -7.93 -12.74 4.00
N PHE A 107 -6.70 -13.14 3.69
CA PHE A 107 -5.86 -13.94 4.57
C PHE A 107 -5.53 -13.22 5.88
N LEU A 108 -5.07 -11.97 5.82
CA LEU A 108 -4.65 -11.20 6.99
C LEU A 108 -5.84 -10.89 7.92
N GLU A 109 -6.99 -10.52 7.37
CA GLU A 109 -8.20 -10.25 8.16
C GLU A 109 -8.76 -11.53 8.79
N THR A 110 -8.92 -12.62 8.01
CA THR A 110 -9.48 -13.88 8.54
C THR A 110 -8.61 -14.53 9.60
N LYS A 111 -7.30 -14.26 9.58
CA LYS A 111 -6.35 -14.72 10.58
C LYS A 111 -6.11 -13.72 11.72
N GLY A 112 -6.72 -12.53 11.68
CA GLY A 112 -6.52 -11.49 12.69
C GLY A 112 -5.06 -11.00 12.78
N LEU A 113 -4.34 -11.00 11.67
CA LEU A 113 -2.90 -10.68 11.60
C LEU A 113 -2.62 -9.20 11.33
N MET A 114 -3.66 -8.41 11.05
CA MET A 114 -3.55 -6.95 10.94
C MET A 114 -3.43 -6.33 12.33
N ASN A 115 -2.65 -5.25 12.44
CA ASN A 115 -2.67 -4.44 13.64
C ASN A 115 -4.10 -3.89 13.86
N LYS A 116 -4.62 -4.03 15.08
CA LYS A 116 -5.97 -3.60 15.44
C LYS A 116 -6.13 -2.09 15.39
N ASP A 117 -5.05 -1.36 15.66
CA ASP A 117 -5.01 0.11 15.68
C ASP A 117 -4.81 0.71 14.28
N GLN A 118 -4.61 -0.12 13.24
CA GLN A 118 -4.46 0.31 11.85
C GLN A 118 -5.80 0.38 11.12
N ALA A 119 -6.20 1.59 10.74
CA ALA A 119 -7.40 1.88 9.93
C ALA A 119 -7.06 2.28 8.48
N GLY A 120 -5.83 2.74 8.22
CA GLY A 120 -5.38 3.16 6.90
C GLY A 120 -5.35 1.99 5.92
N PHE A 121 -5.89 2.18 4.72
CA PHE A 121 -5.95 1.16 3.65
C PHE A 121 -6.53 -0.20 4.09
N ARG A 122 -7.36 -0.21 5.13
CA ARG A 122 -8.04 -1.40 5.65
C ARG A 122 -9.51 -1.39 5.25
N ARG A 123 -10.04 -2.54 4.85
CA ARG A 123 -11.44 -2.63 4.39
C ARG A 123 -12.39 -2.44 5.56
N GLY A 124 -13.41 -1.61 5.37
CA GLY A 124 -14.40 -1.31 6.41
C GLY A 124 -13.91 -0.32 7.47
N CYS A 125 -12.72 0.26 7.29
CA CYS A 125 -12.19 1.33 8.13
C CYS A 125 -12.03 2.61 7.30
N SER A 126 -12.06 3.73 8.00
CA SER A 126 -12.00 5.08 7.45
C SER A 126 -11.28 6.01 8.43
N THR A 127 -10.94 7.21 7.96
CA THR A 127 -10.41 8.26 8.84
C THR A 127 -11.41 8.66 9.93
N TYR A 128 -12.72 8.55 9.64
CA TYR A 128 -13.77 8.90 10.59
C TYR A 128 -13.75 8.03 11.85
N ASP A 129 -13.40 6.74 11.73
CA ASP A 129 -13.33 5.84 12.88
C ASP A 129 -12.34 6.36 13.93
N HIS A 130 -11.16 6.80 13.49
CA HIS A 130 -10.13 7.36 14.35
C HIS A 130 -10.49 8.76 14.88
N ILE A 131 -11.10 9.60 14.05
CA ILE A 131 -11.56 10.94 14.48
C ILE A 131 -12.62 10.82 15.58
N ILE A 132 -13.64 9.98 15.38
CA ILE A 132 -14.72 9.76 16.34
C ILE A 132 -14.17 9.17 17.64
N GLN A 133 -13.24 8.21 17.54
CA GLN A 133 -12.60 7.62 18.71
C GLN A 133 -11.84 8.67 19.53
N LEU A 134 -10.98 9.46 18.87
CA LEU A 134 -10.18 10.50 19.52
C LEU A 134 -11.08 11.58 20.13
N GLU A 135 -12.08 12.06 19.39
CA GLU A 135 -13.03 13.06 19.88
C GLU A 135 -13.81 12.56 21.10
N SER A 136 -14.28 11.31 21.06
CA SER A 136 -15.01 10.69 22.18
C SER A 136 -14.14 10.58 23.44
N ASP A 137 -12.86 10.22 23.27
CA ASP A 137 -11.93 10.14 24.38
C ASP A 137 -11.57 11.53 24.93
N ILE A 138 -11.42 12.55 24.08
CA ILE A 138 -11.23 13.94 24.50
C ILE A 138 -12.42 14.42 25.35
N LYS A 139 -13.65 14.20 24.87
CA LYS A 139 -14.87 14.55 25.61
C LYS A 139 -14.94 13.81 26.95
N ARG A 140 -14.58 12.52 26.97
CA ARG A 140 -14.56 11.72 28.21
C ARG A 140 -13.56 12.25 29.22
N SER A 141 -12.31 12.51 28.81
CA SER A 141 -11.29 13.11 29.67
C SER A 141 -11.76 14.48 30.20
N PHE A 142 -12.36 15.30 29.35
CA PHE A 142 -12.89 16.59 29.75
C PHE A 142 -13.97 16.47 30.84
N SER A 143 -14.94 15.55 30.70
CA SER A 143 -15.96 15.28 31.73
C SER A 143 -15.36 14.78 33.04
N GLN A 144 -14.20 14.12 32.99
CA GLN A 144 -13.46 13.64 34.17
C GLN A 144 -12.52 14.70 34.77
N LYS A 145 -12.63 15.98 34.36
CA LYS A 145 -11.73 17.07 34.77
C LYS A 145 -10.25 16.81 34.43
N GLN A 146 -10.00 16.02 33.40
CA GLN A 146 -8.69 15.75 32.82
C GLN A 146 -8.55 16.51 31.49
N SER A 147 -7.32 16.55 30.98
CA SER A 147 -6.98 16.95 29.61
C SER A 147 -6.57 15.72 28.81
N THR A 148 -6.62 15.79 27.48
CA THR A 148 -6.02 14.76 26.61
C THR A 148 -4.76 15.34 25.99
N VAL A 149 -3.64 14.64 26.16
CA VAL A 149 -2.38 14.96 25.50
C VAL A 149 -2.21 14.02 24.32
N ALA A 150 -1.90 14.56 23.15
CA ALA A 150 -1.69 13.81 21.92
C ALA A 150 -0.35 14.18 21.27
N ALA A 151 0.38 13.17 20.82
CA ALA A 151 1.55 13.28 19.98
C ALA A 151 1.20 12.78 18.58
N PHE A 152 1.42 13.63 17.58
CA PHE A 152 1.24 13.30 16.16
C PHE A 152 2.62 13.06 15.55
N LEU A 153 2.83 11.86 15.02
CA LEU A 153 4.08 11.44 14.39
C LEU A 153 3.82 11.15 12.92
N ASP A 154 4.75 11.60 12.07
CA ASP A 154 4.73 11.39 10.62
C ASP A 154 5.98 10.60 10.20
N ILE A 155 5.79 9.48 9.50
CA ILE A 155 6.92 8.67 9.02
C ILE A 155 7.47 9.32 7.74
N SER A 156 8.64 9.94 7.87
CA SER A 156 9.35 10.53 6.74
C SER A 156 9.63 9.51 5.64
N LYS A 157 9.16 9.81 4.41
CA LYS A 157 9.37 8.98 3.20
C LYS A 157 8.93 7.52 3.38
N ALA A 158 7.84 7.29 4.12
CA ALA A 158 7.35 5.99 4.55
C ALA A 158 7.42 4.88 3.48
N TYR A 159 6.95 5.15 2.25
CA TYR A 159 6.93 4.17 1.17
C TYR A 159 8.32 3.91 0.61
N ASP A 160 9.16 4.93 0.48
CA ASP A 160 10.51 4.82 -0.09
C ASP A 160 11.49 4.17 0.89
N SER A 161 11.22 4.25 2.20
CA SER A 161 12.08 3.74 3.27
C SER A 161 11.80 2.30 3.67
N VAL A 162 10.78 1.65 3.10
CA VAL A 162 10.45 0.24 3.44
C VAL A 162 11.63 -0.67 3.12
N TRP A 163 12.16 -1.34 4.15
CA TRP A 163 13.23 -2.32 3.96
C TRP A 163 12.69 -3.60 3.30
N THR A 164 13.06 -3.84 2.04
CA THR A 164 12.50 -4.93 1.22
C THR A 164 12.73 -6.31 1.83
N GLN A 165 13.94 -6.59 2.33
CA GLN A 165 14.26 -7.90 2.94
C GLN A 165 13.49 -8.10 4.25
N GLY A 166 13.37 -7.05 5.07
CA GLY A 166 12.55 -7.07 6.28
C GLY A 166 11.07 -7.35 5.99
N LEU A 167 10.52 -6.75 4.94
CA LEU A 167 9.16 -7.01 4.48
C LEU A 167 8.97 -8.46 4.04
N LEU A 168 9.91 -9.02 3.27
CA LEU A 168 9.85 -10.42 2.84
C LEU A 168 9.99 -11.40 4.02
N TYR A 169 10.87 -11.11 4.96
CA TYR A 169 10.97 -11.87 6.21
C TYR A 169 9.65 -11.83 7.00
N LYS A 170 9.07 -10.64 7.14
CA LYS A 170 7.85 -10.45 7.93
C LYS A 170 6.63 -11.08 7.28
N THR A 171 6.48 -10.96 5.96
CA THR A 171 5.43 -11.66 5.21
C THR A 171 5.52 -13.18 5.40
N ALA A 172 6.73 -13.75 5.30
CA ALA A 172 6.94 -15.17 5.58
C ALA A 172 6.59 -15.56 7.03
N LYS A 173 6.99 -14.73 8.01
CA LYS A 173 6.69 -14.93 9.45
C LYS A 173 5.19 -14.90 9.74
N LEU A 174 4.40 -14.13 8.99
CA LEU A 174 2.94 -14.10 9.06
C LEU A 174 2.27 -15.34 8.43
N GLY A 175 3.05 -16.31 7.94
CA GLY A 175 2.56 -17.55 7.34
C GLY A 175 2.19 -17.43 5.86
N ILE A 176 2.52 -16.31 5.19
CA ILE A 176 2.41 -16.18 3.74
C ILE A 176 3.54 -17.00 3.12
N THR A 177 3.20 -18.05 2.39
CA THR A 177 4.15 -19.02 1.82
C THR A 177 3.79 -19.36 0.38
N GLY A 178 4.62 -20.13 -0.31
CA GLY A 178 4.30 -20.68 -1.62
C GLY A 178 4.36 -19.67 -2.78
N PRO A 179 3.59 -19.90 -3.87
CA PRO A 179 3.60 -19.08 -5.08
C PRO A 179 3.42 -17.58 -4.83
N VAL A 180 2.54 -17.18 -3.90
CA VAL A 180 2.34 -15.76 -3.60
C VAL A 180 3.60 -15.13 -2.98
N LEU A 181 4.23 -15.78 -2.00
CA LEU A 181 5.47 -15.26 -1.40
C LEU A 181 6.59 -15.16 -2.45
N ALA A 182 6.73 -16.20 -3.29
CA ALA A 182 7.72 -16.21 -4.35
C ALA A 182 7.50 -15.09 -5.37
N TRP A 183 6.24 -14.86 -5.78
CA TRP A 183 5.88 -13.76 -6.67
C TRP A 183 6.11 -12.39 -6.02
N LEU A 184 5.80 -12.22 -4.73
CA LEU A 184 6.09 -10.97 -3.99
C LEU A 184 7.58 -10.68 -3.95
N LYS A 185 8.42 -11.71 -3.71
CA LYS A 185 9.88 -11.58 -3.76
C LYS A 185 10.32 -11.07 -5.12
N GLU A 186 9.92 -11.75 -6.19
CA GLU A 186 10.29 -11.36 -7.55
C GLU A 186 9.78 -9.96 -7.94
N PHE A 187 8.58 -9.58 -7.49
CA PHE A 187 8.00 -8.27 -7.74
C PHE A 187 8.77 -7.14 -7.05
N LEU A 188 9.33 -7.39 -5.88
CA LEU A 188 10.02 -6.38 -5.07
C LEU A 188 11.52 -6.25 -5.38
N THR A 189 12.13 -7.26 -6.01
CA THR A 189 13.56 -7.27 -6.37
C THR A 189 13.81 -6.78 -7.81
N ASP A 190 15.04 -6.34 -8.10
CA ASP A 190 15.50 -5.90 -9.43
C ASP A 190 14.58 -4.87 -10.10
N ARG A 191 14.06 -3.94 -9.30
CA ARG A 191 13.24 -2.84 -9.79
C ARG A 191 14.09 -1.68 -10.26
N SER A 192 13.59 -0.96 -11.25
CA SER A 192 14.19 0.28 -11.71
C SER A 192 13.15 1.35 -11.96
N MET A 193 13.56 2.60 -11.85
CA MET A 193 12.71 3.75 -12.11
C MET A 193 13.41 4.74 -13.04
N ARG A 194 12.61 5.49 -13.80
CA ARG A 194 13.03 6.65 -14.58
C ARG A 194 12.16 7.83 -14.22
N VAL A 195 12.74 9.00 -14.03
CA VAL A 195 11.98 10.23 -13.76
C VAL A 195 11.65 10.88 -15.10
N ARG A 196 10.39 11.30 -15.27
CA ARG A 196 9.93 12.03 -16.46
C ARG A 196 9.56 13.46 -16.09
N VAL A 197 10.18 14.43 -16.78
CA VAL A 197 9.87 15.86 -16.67
C VAL A 197 9.59 16.37 -18.08
N GLY A 198 8.35 16.83 -18.32
CA GLY A 198 7.87 17.07 -19.68
C GLY A 198 7.98 15.81 -20.54
N ASP A 199 8.68 15.93 -21.66
CA ASP A 199 8.92 14.84 -22.63
C ASP A 199 10.27 14.14 -22.44
N GLN A 200 11.07 14.57 -21.46
CA GLN A 200 12.38 13.98 -21.20
C GLN A 200 12.30 12.91 -20.11
N LEU A 201 13.05 11.83 -20.31
CA LEU A 201 13.23 10.75 -19.35
C LEU A 201 14.67 10.70 -18.87
N SER A 202 14.86 10.56 -17.56
CA SER A 202 16.18 10.31 -16.98
C SER A 202 16.76 8.97 -17.43
N LEU A 203 18.05 8.77 -17.13
CA LEU A 203 18.66 7.44 -17.10
C LEU A 203 17.92 6.54 -16.10
N PRO A 204 17.87 5.22 -16.34
CA PRO A 204 17.30 4.27 -15.39
C PRO A 204 18.13 4.21 -14.11
N LYS A 205 17.44 4.18 -12.97
CA LYS A 205 18.05 4.03 -11.65
C LYS A 205 17.46 2.80 -10.96
N SER A 206 18.34 1.97 -10.39
CA SER A 206 17.92 0.80 -9.59
C SER A 206 17.25 1.25 -8.29
N VAL A 207 16.26 0.47 -7.82
CA VAL A 207 15.51 0.70 -6.60
C VAL A 207 15.68 -0.49 -5.67
N GLU A 208 16.50 -0.33 -4.64
CA GLU A 208 16.83 -1.39 -3.69
C GLU A 208 15.79 -1.52 -2.57
N ASN A 209 15.35 -0.38 -2.03
CA ASN A 209 14.38 -0.28 -0.95
C ASN A 209 13.13 0.49 -1.37
N GLY A 210 12.09 0.33 -0.56
CA GLY A 210 10.82 1.01 -0.71
C GLY A 210 9.81 0.20 -1.52
N VAL A 211 8.53 0.56 -1.40
CA VAL A 211 7.44 0.04 -2.23
C VAL A 211 6.98 1.13 -3.19
N PRO A 212 6.65 0.85 -4.47
CA PRO A 212 6.40 1.91 -5.43
C PRO A 212 5.19 2.77 -5.04
N GLN A 213 5.36 4.09 -4.96
CA GLN A 213 4.25 5.01 -4.67
C GLN A 213 3.29 5.08 -5.87
N GLY A 214 2.09 4.52 -5.73
CA GLY A 214 1.10 4.40 -6.81
C GLY A 214 0.93 2.98 -7.38
N ALA A 215 1.72 2.02 -6.91
CA ALA A 215 1.42 0.60 -7.07
C ALA A 215 0.24 0.20 -6.16
N VAL A 216 -0.53 -0.79 -6.60
CA VAL A 216 -1.79 -1.20 -5.96
C VAL A 216 -1.51 -1.94 -4.67
N LEU A 217 -0.42 -2.70 -4.65
CA LEU A 217 -0.06 -3.55 -3.52
C LEU A 217 0.68 -2.80 -2.40
N SER A 218 1.32 -1.67 -2.72
CA SER A 218 2.19 -0.94 -1.80
C SER A 218 1.53 -0.57 -0.46
N PRO A 219 0.29 -0.06 -0.41
CA PRO A 219 -0.32 0.29 0.88
C PRO A 219 -0.53 -0.92 1.79
N LEU A 220 -0.89 -2.07 1.22
CA LEU A 220 -1.03 -3.31 1.99
C LEU A 220 0.32 -3.81 2.49
N LEU A 221 1.36 -3.76 1.66
CA LEU A 221 2.72 -4.14 2.07
C LEU A 221 3.25 -3.23 3.17
N PHE A 222 2.93 -1.94 3.11
CA PHE A 222 3.26 -1.00 4.17
C PHE A 222 2.52 -1.34 5.48
N ASN A 223 1.23 -1.66 5.41
CA ASN A 223 0.49 -2.14 6.57
C ASN A 223 1.07 -3.44 7.14
N ILE A 224 1.55 -4.36 6.30
CA ILE A 224 2.26 -5.57 6.75
C ILE A 224 3.52 -5.18 7.53
N MET A 225 4.28 -4.18 7.09
CA MET A 225 5.42 -3.66 7.87
C MET A 225 5.02 -3.12 9.23
N LEU A 226 3.80 -2.60 9.39
CA LEU A 226 3.31 -2.05 10.65
C LEU A 226 2.55 -3.04 11.53
N THR A 227 2.43 -4.32 11.16
CA THR A 227 1.66 -5.29 11.97
C THR A 227 2.22 -5.55 13.38
N ASP A 228 3.50 -5.25 13.61
CA ASP A 228 4.17 -5.38 14.91
C ASP A 228 4.49 -4.02 15.53
N PHE A 229 3.87 -2.95 15.02
CA PHE A 229 3.94 -1.65 15.67
C PHE A 229 3.48 -1.80 17.13
N PRO A 230 4.26 -1.30 18.11
CA PRO A 230 4.05 -1.61 19.51
C PRO A 230 2.69 -1.11 19.99
N SER A 231 1.96 -1.98 20.69
CA SER A 231 0.79 -1.57 21.44
C SER A 231 1.22 -0.86 22.72
N ASN A 232 0.59 0.28 23.01
CA ASN A 232 0.84 1.02 24.23
C ASN A 232 -0.06 0.49 25.38
N PRO A 233 0.44 0.46 26.64
CA PRO A 233 -0.38 0.09 27.78
C PRO A 233 -1.44 1.15 28.06
N LEU A 234 -2.59 0.72 28.58
CA LEU A 234 -3.61 1.66 29.05
C LEU A 234 -3.03 2.59 30.14
N PRO A 235 -3.41 3.88 30.18
CA PRO A 235 -4.47 4.52 29.38
C PRO A 235 -3.98 5.13 28.05
N ILE A 236 -2.75 4.83 27.61
CA ILE A 236 -2.21 5.32 26.35
C ILE A 236 -2.84 4.55 25.18
N LYS A 237 -3.27 5.27 24.15
CA LYS A 237 -3.88 4.73 22.95
C LYS A 237 -3.10 5.14 21.72
N THR A 238 -3.16 4.29 20.69
CA THR A 238 -2.48 4.50 19.41
C THR A 238 -3.51 4.43 18.30
N LEU A 239 -3.43 5.33 17.33
CA LEU A 239 -4.20 5.32 16.09
C LEU A 239 -3.20 5.33 14.95
N LEU A 240 -3.28 4.34 14.07
CA LEU A 240 -2.43 4.22 12.89
C LEU A 240 -3.28 4.42 11.64
N TYR A 241 -2.95 5.41 10.83
CA TYR A 241 -3.57 5.59 9.52
C TYR A 241 -2.48 5.68 8.46
N ALA A 242 -2.14 4.53 7.88
CA ALA A 242 -0.97 4.41 7.04
C ALA A 242 0.29 4.90 7.76
N ASP A 243 0.93 5.97 7.26
CA ASP A 243 2.12 6.61 7.79
C ASP A 243 1.85 7.63 8.92
N ASP A 244 0.60 8.07 9.09
CA ASP A 244 0.19 8.94 10.19
C ASP A 244 -0.02 8.13 11.48
N ILE A 245 0.66 8.53 12.56
CA ILE A 245 0.57 7.89 13.87
C ILE A 245 0.12 8.93 14.90
N THR A 246 -0.95 8.63 15.62
CA THR A 246 -1.39 9.45 16.77
C THR A 246 -1.30 8.61 18.03
N ILE A 247 -0.53 9.09 19.01
CA ILE A 247 -0.46 8.49 20.35
C ILE A 247 -1.04 9.48 21.34
N TYR A 248 -2.00 9.07 22.14
CA TYR A 248 -2.68 9.98 23.06
C TYR A 248 -3.05 9.33 24.39
N THR A 249 -3.19 10.14 25.42
CA THR A 249 -3.50 9.68 26.78
C THR A 249 -4.20 10.77 27.59
N PRO A 250 -5.09 10.41 28.54
CA PRO A 250 -5.56 11.36 29.54
C PRO A 250 -4.41 11.80 30.44
N SER A 251 -4.37 13.09 30.75
CA SER A 251 -3.46 13.71 31.71
C SER A 251 -4.29 14.51 32.72
N PRO A 252 -3.89 14.60 33.99
CA PRO A 252 -4.39 15.64 34.87
C PRO A 252 -4.33 16.99 34.15
N ARG A 253 -5.37 17.82 34.33
CA ARG A 253 -5.27 19.21 33.88
C ARG A 253 -4.07 19.82 34.58
N PRO A 254 -3.18 20.53 33.87
CA PRO A 254 -2.33 21.49 34.54
C PRO A 254 -3.28 22.33 35.37
N SER A 255 -3.09 22.39 36.69
CA SER A 255 -3.80 23.37 37.52
C SER A 255 -3.72 24.71 36.80
N ASP A 256 -4.82 25.47 36.78
CA ASP A 256 -4.74 26.90 36.53
C ASP A 256 -3.60 27.42 37.42
N ALA A 257 -2.42 27.66 36.82
CA ALA A 257 -1.23 28.06 37.54
C ALA A 257 -1.38 29.50 38.02
#